data_AF-A0A7L6CPL6-F1
#
_entry.id   AF-A0A7L6CPL6-F1
#
_cell.length_a   1.000
_cell.length_b   1.000
_cell.length_c   1.000
_cell.angle_alpha   90.00
_cell.angle_beta   90.00
_cell.angle_gamma   90.00
#
_symmetry.space_group_name_H-M   'P 1'
#
loop_
_entity.id
_entity.type
_entity.pdbx_description
1 polymer ?
#
loop_
_entity_poly.entity_id
_entity_poly.type
_entity_poly.pdbx_seq_one_letter_code
_entity_poly.pdbx_strand_id
1 'polypeptide(L)'
;MLLATALLIIGLLLVVYSADRLVFAASILCRLLGVPPIIIGLTVVSVGTSLPEIIVAVSASLHGQVDLAIGTAIGSNIVNILLILGLAALLHSFRVHSDVLRRELPLMLIVSLLAGCVLYDGELSYGDGIFLLTLAGIWLLYSVKIARLAEKQGDDSLMREHIAELPREGTLPVALLWLGVALIIMPMATRMVVDNATVLANYFAMSELTMGLTVIAIGTSLPELATAIAGARKGEDDIAIGNIIGSNIFNIAIVTGLPALISPGPFNPLAFSRDYGVMLLVSVIFALLCWRRKQQIGKSAGALLTGGFIVWMAMLYWLSPLLSG
;
A
#
# COMPACT_ATOMS: atom_id res chain seq x y z
N MET A 1 -10.96 26.33 1.34
CA MET A 1 -9.67 25.84 0.80
C MET A 1 -8.66 25.54 1.90
N LEU A 2 -8.06 26.55 2.57
CA LEU A 2 -6.99 26.31 3.56
C LEU A 2 -7.40 25.38 4.71
N LEU A 3 -8.62 25.54 5.23
CA LEU A 3 -9.19 24.64 6.23
C LEU A 3 -9.29 23.20 5.70
N ALA A 4 -9.83 22.99 4.50
CA ALA A 4 -9.98 21.65 3.93
C ALA A 4 -8.64 20.97 3.67
N THR A 5 -7.65 21.71 3.16
CA THR A 5 -6.29 21.20 3.00
C THR A 5 -5.66 20.84 4.34
N ALA A 6 -5.81 21.69 5.36
CA ALA A 6 -5.30 21.40 6.70
C ALA A 6 -5.97 20.16 7.30
N LEU A 7 -7.30 20.05 7.21
CA LEU A 7 -8.06 18.90 7.71
C LEU A 7 -7.70 17.62 6.95
N LEU A 8 -7.50 17.67 5.63
CA LEU A 8 -7.03 16.52 4.85
C LEU A 8 -5.65 16.04 5.35
N ILE A 9 -4.69 16.95 5.49
CA ILE A 9 -3.33 16.62 5.95
C ILE A 9 -3.36 16.07 7.37
N ILE A 10 -4.06 16.74 8.30
CA ILE A 10 -4.21 16.26 9.68
C ILE A 10 -4.91 14.90 9.69
N GLY A 11 -5.90 14.70 8.83
CA GLY A 11 -6.63 13.44 8.67
C GLY A 11 -5.69 12.32 8.27
N LEU A 12 -4.88 12.50 7.22
CA LEU A 12 -3.91 11.50 6.77
C LEU A 12 -2.90 11.16 7.87
N LEU A 13 -2.38 12.18 8.57
CA LEU A 13 -1.46 11.96 9.70
C LEU A 13 -2.12 11.16 10.84
N LEU A 14 -3.38 11.47 11.16
CA LEU A 14 -4.14 10.73 12.17
C LEU A 14 -4.47 9.31 11.72
N VAL A 15 -4.76 9.08 10.44
CA VAL A 15 -4.98 7.73 9.89
C VAL A 15 -3.71 6.90 10.09
N VAL A 16 -2.56 7.38 9.60
CA VAL A 16 -1.27 6.71 9.73
C VAL A 16 -0.94 6.45 11.21
N TYR A 17 -1.10 7.46 12.07
CA TYR A 17 -0.87 7.30 13.50
C TYR A 17 -1.80 6.25 14.14
N SER A 18 -3.09 6.28 13.82
CA SER A 18 -4.07 5.35 14.36
C SER A 18 -3.83 3.91 13.89
N ALA A 19 -3.41 3.72 12.64
CA ALA A 19 -3.04 2.42 12.10
C ALA A 19 -1.82 1.85 12.83
N ASP A 20 -0.76 2.65 13.01
CA ASP A 20 0.42 2.27 13.81
C ASP A 20 0.03 1.81 15.23
N ARG A 21 -0.81 2.61 15.93
CA ARG A 21 -1.28 2.27 17.28
C ARG A 21 -2.14 1.00 17.30
N LEU A 22 -2.93 0.76 16.25
CA LEU A 22 -3.75 -0.45 16.12
C LEU A 22 -2.87 -1.69 15.94
N VAL A 23 -1.87 -1.63 15.06
CA VAL A 23 -0.89 -2.71 14.84
C VAL A 23 -0.11 -3.00 16.11
N PHE A 24 0.32 -1.94 16.82
CA PHE A 24 1.01 -2.05 18.10
C PHE A 24 0.15 -2.77 19.16
N ALA A 25 -1.10 -2.36 19.33
CA ALA A 25 -2.03 -2.97 20.27
C ALA A 25 -2.34 -4.43 19.91
N ALA A 26 -2.63 -4.70 18.63
CA ALA A 26 -2.90 -6.04 18.12
C ALA A 26 -1.69 -6.97 18.34
N SER A 27 -0.48 -6.49 18.10
CA SER A 27 0.76 -7.25 18.32
C SER A 27 0.96 -7.65 19.78
N ILE A 28 0.66 -6.75 20.72
CA ILE A 28 0.70 -7.07 22.17
C ILE A 28 -0.35 -8.11 22.51
N LEU A 29 -1.59 -7.98 22.02
CA LEU A 29 -2.67 -8.93 22.29
C LEU A 29 -2.33 -10.32 21.77
N CYS A 30 -1.87 -10.44 20.52
CA CYS A 30 -1.44 -11.71 19.95
C CYS A 30 -0.33 -12.37 20.79
N ARG A 31 0.64 -11.58 21.27
CA ARG A 31 1.70 -12.10 22.14
C ARG A 31 1.15 -12.61 23.49
N LEU A 32 0.24 -11.87 24.11
CA LEU A 32 -0.41 -12.29 25.37
C LEU A 32 -1.25 -13.57 25.19
N LEU A 33 -1.78 -13.80 24.00
CA LEU A 33 -2.49 -15.04 23.63
C LEU A 33 -1.55 -16.20 23.28
N GLY A 34 -0.23 -16.02 23.37
CA GLY A 34 0.77 -17.06 23.09
C GLY A 34 1.02 -17.29 21.60
N VAL A 35 0.61 -16.36 20.71
CA VAL A 35 0.92 -16.44 19.29
C VAL A 35 2.43 -16.24 19.08
N PRO A 36 3.11 -17.13 18.36
CA PRO A 36 4.54 -16.99 18.08
C PRO A 36 4.88 -15.64 17.41
N PRO A 37 5.94 -14.93 17.85
CA PRO A 37 6.36 -13.63 17.31
C PRO A 37 6.44 -13.58 15.80
N ILE A 38 6.99 -14.64 15.21
CA ILE A 38 7.07 -14.84 13.76
C ILE A 38 5.71 -14.74 13.06
N ILE A 39 4.67 -15.36 13.61
CA ILE A 39 3.33 -15.33 13.01
C ILE A 39 2.77 -13.92 13.11
N ILE A 40 2.97 -13.24 14.25
CA ILE A 40 2.52 -11.85 14.44
C ILE A 40 3.19 -10.93 13.41
N GLY A 41 4.51 -11.08 13.25
CA GLY A 41 5.29 -10.37 12.25
C GLY A 41 4.74 -10.57 10.83
N LEU A 42 4.66 -11.81 10.37
CA LEU A 42 4.20 -12.16 9.01
C LEU A 42 2.71 -11.90 8.74
N THR A 43 1.93 -11.50 9.74
CA THR A 43 0.48 -11.28 9.58
C THR A 43 0.08 -9.88 10.02
N VAL A 44 0.10 -9.62 11.33
CA VAL A 44 -0.37 -8.36 11.91
C VAL A 44 0.50 -7.19 11.48
N VAL A 45 1.83 -7.36 11.51
CA VAL A 45 2.76 -6.29 11.12
C VAL A 45 2.77 -6.11 9.60
N SER A 46 2.86 -7.21 8.82
CA SER A 46 2.84 -7.13 7.36
C SER A 46 1.57 -6.53 6.77
N VAL A 47 0.39 -6.82 7.34
CA VAL A 47 -0.86 -6.14 6.95
C VAL A 47 -0.91 -4.71 7.49
N GLY A 48 -0.24 -4.49 8.62
CA GLY A 48 -0.23 -3.25 9.38
C GLY A 48 0.25 -2.03 8.61
N THR A 49 1.28 -2.20 7.78
CA THR A 49 1.85 -1.12 6.96
C THR A 49 0.84 -0.57 5.95
N SER A 50 0.04 -1.44 5.34
CA SER A 50 -1.00 -1.06 4.35
C SER A 50 -2.40 -0.89 4.95
N LEU A 51 -2.53 -0.88 6.29
CA LEU A 51 -3.80 -0.57 6.94
C LEU A 51 -4.32 0.83 6.59
N PRO A 52 -3.52 1.90 6.54
CA PRO A 52 -3.99 3.24 6.14
C PRO A 52 -4.75 3.22 4.82
N GLU A 53 -4.20 2.57 3.80
CA GLU A 53 -4.80 2.38 2.48
C GLU A 53 -6.12 1.63 2.57
N ILE A 54 -6.12 0.47 3.26
CA ILE A 54 -7.31 -0.37 3.44
C ILE A 54 -8.44 0.45 4.07
N ILE A 55 -8.14 1.15 5.16
CA ILE A 55 -9.14 1.86 5.94
C ILE A 55 -9.67 3.06 5.14
N VAL A 56 -8.82 3.81 4.45
CA VAL A 56 -9.26 4.96 3.64
C VAL A 56 -10.11 4.48 2.45
N ALA A 57 -9.71 3.43 1.75
CA ALA A 57 -10.48 2.88 0.63
C ALA A 57 -11.84 2.29 1.07
N VAL A 58 -11.86 1.57 2.19
CA VAL A 58 -13.10 1.08 2.81
C VAL A 58 -14.00 2.24 3.21
N SER A 59 -13.45 3.27 3.84
CA SER A 59 -14.22 4.45 4.26
C SER A 59 -14.78 5.21 3.06
N ALA A 60 -13.99 5.42 2.01
CA ALA A 60 -14.44 6.04 0.77
C ALA A 60 -15.62 5.26 0.16
N SER A 61 -15.51 3.93 0.11
CA SER A 61 -16.57 3.04 -0.41
C SER A 61 -17.85 3.11 0.44
N LEU A 62 -17.73 3.19 1.76
CA LEU A 62 -18.89 3.37 2.65
C LEU A 62 -19.63 4.71 2.40
N HIS A 63 -18.95 5.70 1.82
CA HIS A 63 -19.55 6.97 1.41
C HIS A 63 -19.92 7.01 -0.09
N GLY A 64 -19.86 5.87 -0.79
CA GLY A 64 -20.20 5.76 -2.22
C GLY A 64 -19.14 6.33 -3.18
N GLN A 65 -17.93 6.59 -2.70
CA GLN A 65 -16.83 7.16 -3.48
C GLN A 65 -15.89 6.07 -4.01
N VAL A 66 -16.41 5.25 -4.93
CA VAL A 66 -15.67 4.10 -5.51
C VAL A 66 -14.41 4.55 -6.25
N ASP A 67 -14.48 5.68 -6.97
CA ASP A 67 -13.35 6.29 -7.67
C ASP A 67 -12.19 6.64 -6.74
N LEU A 68 -12.50 7.15 -5.54
CA LEU A 68 -11.50 7.48 -4.53
C LEU A 68 -10.82 6.23 -3.99
N ALA A 69 -11.59 5.16 -3.77
CA ALA A 69 -11.09 3.88 -3.27
C ALA A 69 -10.15 3.20 -4.28
N ILE A 70 -10.57 3.08 -5.54
CA ILE A 70 -9.76 2.51 -6.63
C ILE A 70 -8.53 3.38 -6.89
N GLY A 71 -8.69 4.70 -6.90
CA GLY A 71 -7.60 5.65 -7.04
C GLY A 71 -6.55 5.49 -5.95
N THR A 72 -6.97 5.27 -4.70
CA THR A 72 -6.05 4.99 -3.58
C THR A 72 -5.25 3.72 -3.83
N ALA A 73 -5.89 2.63 -4.22
CA ALA A 73 -5.21 1.35 -4.47
C ALA A 73 -4.19 1.42 -5.62
N ILE A 74 -4.60 1.95 -6.79
CA ILE A 74 -3.73 2.05 -7.97
C ILE A 74 -2.62 3.09 -7.71
N GLY A 75 -2.97 4.21 -7.10
CA GLY A 75 -2.06 5.31 -6.79
C GLY A 75 -0.96 4.87 -5.83
N SER A 76 -1.31 4.17 -4.74
CA SER A 76 -0.33 3.69 -3.77
C SER A 76 0.68 2.74 -4.41
N ASN A 77 0.29 1.93 -5.39
CA ASN A 77 1.25 1.09 -6.13
C ASN A 77 2.22 1.87 -6.99
N ILE A 78 1.72 2.88 -7.69
CA ILE A 78 2.55 3.77 -8.50
C ILE A 78 3.50 4.56 -7.59
N VAL A 79 3.01 5.08 -6.47
CA VAL A 79 3.79 5.79 -5.45
C VAL A 79 4.87 4.87 -4.86
N ASN A 80 4.53 3.65 -4.47
CA ASN A 80 5.45 2.68 -3.90
C ASN A 80 6.64 2.40 -4.84
N ILE A 81 6.38 2.22 -6.14
CA ILE A 81 7.42 1.89 -7.11
C ILE A 81 8.18 3.13 -7.59
N LEU A 82 7.49 4.21 -7.96
CA LEU A 82 8.15 5.36 -8.59
C LEU A 82 8.74 6.31 -7.56
N LEU A 83 7.99 6.63 -6.51
CA LEU A 83 8.41 7.58 -5.49
C LEU A 83 9.22 6.90 -4.40
N ILE A 84 8.65 5.92 -3.71
CA ILE A 84 9.26 5.34 -2.50
C ILE A 84 10.53 4.58 -2.84
N LEU A 85 10.44 3.56 -3.71
CA LEU A 85 11.61 2.82 -4.16
C LEU A 85 12.62 3.74 -4.86
N GLY A 86 12.14 4.68 -5.69
CA GLY A 86 12.99 5.62 -6.40
C GLY A 86 13.84 6.49 -5.46
N LEU A 87 13.20 7.10 -4.46
CA LEU A 87 13.87 7.91 -3.44
C LEU A 87 14.80 7.06 -2.58
N ALA A 88 14.37 5.89 -2.16
CA ALA A 88 15.20 5.02 -1.34
C ALA A 88 16.43 4.52 -2.13
N ALA A 89 16.30 4.28 -3.44
CA ALA A 89 17.39 3.87 -4.33
C ALA A 89 18.39 5.00 -4.62
N LEU A 90 17.94 6.26 -4.56
CA LEU A 90 18.82 7.44 -4.63
C LEU A 90 19.70 7.57 -3.38
N LEU A 91 19.16 7.22 -2.21
CA LEU A 91 19.88 7.23 -0.95
C LEU A 91 20.87 6.06 -0.84
N HIS A 92 20.40 4.84 -1.13
CA HIS A 92 21.17 3.61 -1.02
C HIS A 92 20.93 2.70 -2.23
N SER A 93 21.99 2.10 -2.78
CA SER A 93 21.84 1.23 -3.96
C SER A 93 21.49 -0.18 -3.55
N PHE A 94 20.22 -0.55 -3.68
CA PHE A 94 19.71 -1.85 -3.24
C PHE A 94 20.26 -3.02 -4.04
N ARG A 95 20.58 -4.12 -3.37
CA ARG A 95 20.84 -5.42 -3.98
C ARG A 95 19.82 -6.46 -3.54
N VAL A 96 19.23 -7.13 -4.52
CA VAL A 96 18.29 -8.23 -4.30
C VAL A 96 19.08 -9.53 -4.10
N HIS A 97 19.24 -9.96 -2.86
CA HIS A 97 19.94 -11.20 -2.52
C HIS A 97 18.96 -12.37 -2.33
N SER A 98 17.78 -12.10 -1.76
CA SER A 98 16.84 -13.15 -1.38
C SER A 98 16.14 -13.84 -2.57
N ASP A 99 16.18 -15.17 -2.59
CA ASP A 99 15.42 -16.00 -3.54
C ASP A 99 13.91 -15.95 -3.28
N VAL A 100 13.48 -15.61 -2.06
CA VAL A 100 12.07 -15.37 -1.73
C VAL A 100 11.54 -14.20 -2.55
N LEU A 101 12.29 -13.10 -2.58
CA LEU A 101 11.92 -11.89 -3.31
C LEU A 101 11.79 -12.14 -4.82
N ARG A 102 12.68 -12.97 -5.37
CA ARG A 102 12.63 -13.37 -6.79
C ARG A 102 11.40 -14.21 -7.13
N ARG A 103 10.80 -14.89 -6.15
CA ARG A 103 9.54 -15.62 -6.30
C ARG A 103 8.32 -14.74 -6.07
N GLU A 104 8.41 -13.73 -5.20
CA GLU A 104 7.31 -12.80 -4.95
C GLU A 104 7.13 -11.76 -6.06
N LEU A 105 8.19 -11.33 -6.74
CA LEU A 105 8.10 -10.43 -7.90
C LEU A 105 7.18 -10.93 -9.03
N PRO A 106 7.33 -12.16 -9.57
CA PRO A 106 6.43 -12.65 -10.59
C PRO A 106 5.01 -12.85 -10.05
N LEU A 107 4.83 -13.15 -8.75
CA LEU A 107 3.50 -13.22 -8.15
C LEU A 107 2.82 -11.85 -8.11
N MET A 108 3.56 -10.78 -7.78
CA MET A 108 3.04 -9.41 -7.86
C MET A 108 2.53 -9.08 -9.25
N LEU A 109 3.28 -9.44 -10.29
CA LEU A 109 2.86 -9.24 -11.69
C LEU A 109 1.64 -10.09 -12.05
N ILE A 110 1.59 -11.36 -11.62
CA ILE A 110 0.43 -12.24 -11.88
C ILE A 110 -0.82 -11.70 -11.20
N VAL A 111 -0.73 -11.31 -9.92
CA VAL A 111 -1.86 -10.73 -9.18
C VAL A 111 -2.33 -9.43 -9.84
N SER A 112 -1.39 -8.57 -10.25
CA SER A 112 -1.71 -7.34 -10.98
C SER A 112 -2.33 -7.65 -12.35
N LEU A 113 -1.90 -8.69 -13.05
CA LEU A 113 -2.54 -9.04 -14.34
C LEU A 113 -3.96 -9.56 -14.13
N LEU A 114 -4.17 -10.43 -13.15
CA LEU A 114 -5.48 -11.00 -12.82
C LEU A 114 -6.46 -9.93 -12.35
N ALA A 115 -6.00 -8.97 -11.54
CA ALA A 115 -6.82 -7.84 -11.14
C ALA A 115 -7.08 -6.86 -12.30
N GLY A 116 -6.20 -6.77 -13.29
CA GLY A 116 -6.46 -6.04 -14.52
C GLY A 116 -7.64 -6.64 -15.31
N CYS A 117 -7.77 -7.97 -15.35
CA CYS A 117 -8.91 -8.62 -15.98
C CYS A 117 -10.24 -8.27 -15.29
N VAL A 118 -10.21 -8.09 -13.97
CA VAL A 118 -11.35 -7.69 -13.15
C VAL A 118 -11.77 -6.24 -13.42
N LEU A 119 -10.81 -5.34 -13.63
CA LEU A 119 -11.08 -3.91 -13.81
C LEU A 119 -11.36 -3.52 -15.28
N TYR A 120 -11.34 -4.47 -16.22
CA TYR A 120 -11.37 -4.19 -17.65
C TYR A 120 -12.70 -3.61 -18.15
N ASP A 121 -13.82 -4.05 -17.60
CA ASP A 121 -15.16 -3.64 -18.01
C ASP A 121 -15.60 -2.29 -17.40
N GLY A 122 -14.81 -1.73 -16.49
CA GLY A 122 -15.10 -0.44 -15.84
C GLY A 122 -16.14 -0.52 -14.72
N GLU A 123 -16.49 -1.74 -14.28
CA GLU A 123 -17.42 -1.97 -13.19
C GLU A 123 -16.77 -2.85 -12.13
N LEU A 124 -16.90 -2.46 -10.86
CA LEU A 124 -16.37 -3.26 -9.75
C LEU A 124 -17.53 -4.01 -9.10
N SER A 125 -17.65 -5.31 -9.39
CA SER A 125 -18.77 -6.12 -8.92
C SER A 125 -18.48 -6.83 -7.58
N TYR A 126 -19.54 -7.33 -6.93
CA TYR A 126 -19.39 -8.19 -5.75
C TYR A 126 -18.53 -9.43 -6.04
N GLY A 127 -18.66 -10.02 -7.24
CA GLY A 127 -17.90 -11.21 -7.64
C GLY A 127 -16.41 -10.93 -7.72
N ASP A 128 -16.07 -9.74 -8.21
CA ASP A 128 -14.69 -9.25 -8.30
C ASP A 128 -14.05 -9.09 -6.94
N GLY A 129 -14.79 -8.55 -5.97
CA GLY A 129 -14.34 -8.45 -4.59
C GLY A 129 -14.00 -9.82 -3.98
N ILE A 130 -14.89 -10.80 -4.15
CA ILE A 130 -14.65 -12.17 -3.66
C ILE A 130 -13.42 -12.77 -4.33
N PHE A 131 -13.29 -12.60 -5.65
CA PHE A 131 -12.15 -13.10 -6.41
C PHE A 131 -10.82 -12.49 -5.94
N LEU A 132 -10.75 -11.16 -5.83
CA LEU A 132 -9.54 -10.44 -5.39
C LEU A 132 -9.14 -10.79 -3.96
N LEU A 133 -10.11 -10.91 -3.04
CA LEU A 133 -9.82 -11.30 -1.66
C LEU A 133 -9.43 -12.77 -1.53
N THR A 134 -10.00 -13.64 -2.36
CA THR A 134 -9.57 -15.05 -2.44
C THR A 134 -8.13 -15.13 -2.95
N LEU A 135 -7.79 -14.33 -3.97
CA LEU A 135 -6.44 -14.22 -4.49
C LEU A 135 -5.46 -13.70 -3.43
N ALA A 136 -5.85 -12.68 -2.65
CA ALA A 136 -5.09 -12.19 -1.50
C ALA A 136 -4.85 -13.29 -0.46
N GLY A 137 -5.90 -14.06 -0.12
CA GLY A 137 -5.81 -15.17 0.83
C GLY A 137 -4.87 -16.28 0.37
N ILE A 138 -4.95 -16.67 -0.91
CA ILE A 138 -4.04 -17.65 -1.52
C ILE A 138 -2.59 -17.15 -1.47
N TRP A 139 -2.37 -15.90 -1.85
CA TRP A 139 -1.04 -15.28 -1.81
C TRP A 139 -0.49 -15.22 -0.38
N LEU A 140 -1.27 -14.75 0.60
CA LEU A 140 -0.87 -14.72 2.01
C LEU A 140 -0.47 -16.10 2.53
N LEU A 141 -1.27 -17.12 2.26
CA LEU A 141 -0.96 -18.51 2.65
C LEU A 141 0.34 -18.99 1.99
N TYR A 142 0.56 -18.62 0.72
CA TYR A 142 1.77 -18.96 -0.02
C TYR A 142 3.00 -18.24 0.53
N SER A 143 2.93 -16.93 0.79
CA SER A 143 4.02 -16.15 1.39
C SER A 143 4.37 -16.65 2.79
N VAL A 144 3.38 -16.95 3.65
CA VAL A 144 3.63 -17.58 4.96
C VAL A 144 4.31 -18.94 4.81
N LYS A 145 3.91 -19.75 3.82
CA LYS A 145 4.54 -21.05 3.56
C LYS A 145 5.99 -20.89 3.10
N ILE A 146 6.30 -19.93 2.23
CA ILE A 146 7.68 -19.66 1.81
C ILE A 146 8.50 -19.17 3.00
N ALA A 147 8.00 -18.19 3.76
CA ALA A 147 8.72 -17.64 4.91
C ALA A 147 9.08 -18.73 5.93
N ARG A 148 8.14 -19.64 6.23
CA ARG A 148 8.40 -20.79 7.12
C ARG A 148 9.41 -21.80 6.56
N LEU A 149 9.48 -21.95 5.23
CA LEU A 149 10.45 -22.83 4.59
C LEU A 149 11.86 -22.22 4.61
N ALA A 150 11.97 -20.91 4.42
CA ALA A 150 13.23 -20.16 4.51
C ALA A 150 13.77 -20.17 5.95
N GLU A 151 12.89 -19.97 6.96
CA GLU A 151 13.26 -20.09 8.37
C GLU A 151 13.93 -21.43 8.71
N LYS A 152 13.36 -22.54 8.22
CA LYS A 152 13.92 -23.89 8.45
C LYS A 152 15.30 -24.08 7.83
N GLN A 153 15.66 -23.26 6.85
CA GLN A 153 16.96 -23.29 6.17
C GLN A 153 17.99 -22.37 6.84
N GLY A 154 17.60 -21.64 7.90
CA GLY A 154 18.52 -20.84 8.72
C GLY A 154 18.94 -19.50 8.12
N ASP A 155 18.28 -19.08 7.04
CA ASP A 155 18.58 -17.85 6.31
C ASP A 155 17.29 -17.03 6.23
N ASP A 156 17.20 -15.91 6.96
CA ASP A 156 16.42 -14.77 6.46
C ASP A 156 16.59 -13.48 7.29
N SER A 157 16.96 -12.40 6.59
CA SER A 157 16.98 -11.02 7.08
C SER A 157 15.55 -10.49 7.27
N LEU A 158 14.64 -10.80 6.34
CA LEU A 158 13.23 -10.36 6.31
C LEU A 158 12.45 -10.71 7.57
N MET A 159 12.75 -11.87 8.15
CA MET A 159 12.02 -12.33 9.33
C MET A 159 12.54 -11.73 10.64
N ARG A 160 13.84 -11.38 10.70
CA ARG A 160 14.41 -10.69 11.86
C ARG A 160 13.79 -9.31 12.05
N GLU A 161 13.42 -8.64 10.96
CA GLU A 161 12.80 -7.31 11.03
C GLU A 161 11.34 -7.37 11.50
N HIS A 162 10.50 -8.21 10.90
CA HIS A 162 9.12 -8.36 11.35
C HIS A 162 9.03 -8.75 12.83
N ILE A 163 10.06 -9.43 13.37
CA ILE A 163 10.22 -9.69 14.79
C ILE A 163 10.79 -8.49 15.55
N ALA A 164 11.69 -7.69 14.96
CA ALA A 164 12.25 -6.49 15.54
C ALA A 164 11.25 -5.33 15.68
N GLU A 165 10.25 -5.26 14.80
CA GLU A 165 9.15 -4.30 14.88
C GLU A 165 8.11 -4.67 15.96
N LEU A 166 8.15 -5.91 16.46
CA LEU A 166 7.25 -6.30 17.53
C LEU A 166 7.55 -5.51 18.81
N PRO A 167 6.50 -5.03 19.50
CA PRO A 167 6.66 -4.41 20.80
C PRO A 167 7.36 -5.40 21.74
N ARG A 168 8.58 -5.10 22.21
CA ARG A 168 9.31 -6.02 23.12
C ARG A 168 8.65 -6.11 24.50
N GLU A 169 7.94 -5.07 24.89
CA GLU A 169 7.24 -4.93 26.16
C GLU A 169 5.80 -4.44 25.93
N GLY A 170 4.89 -4.74 26.85
CA GLY A 170 3.50 -4.32 26.75
C GLY A 170 2.59 -5.14 27.65
N THR A 171 1.77 -4.44 28.44
CA THR A 171 0.78 -5.04 29.34
C THR A 171 -0.61 -4.96 28.71
N LEU A 172 -1.52 -5.84 29.15
CA LEU A 172 -2.91 -5.85 28.66
C LEU A 172 -3.59 -4.47 28.75
N PRO A 173 -3.45 -3.68 29.84
CA PRO A 173 -4.05 -2.35 29.90
C PRO A 173 -3.54 -1.38 28.82
N VAL A 174 -2.24 -1.45 28.50
CA VAL A 174 -1.64 -0.61 27.45
C VAL A 174 -2.18 -1.00 26.07
N ALA A 175 -2.31 -2.30 25.80
CA ALA A 175 -2.89 -2.78 24.55
C ALA A 175 -4.36 -2.34 24.41
N LEU A 176 -5.17 -2.51 25.46
CA LEU A 176 -6.58 -2.08 25.45
C LEU A 176 -6.73 -0.57 25.32
N LEU A 177 -5.86 0.22 25.97
CA LEU A 177 -5.83 1.68 25.83
C LEU A 177 -5.58 2.09 24.38
N TRP A 178 -4.51 1.59 23.77
CA TRP A 178 -4.16 1.94 22.39
C TRP A 178 -5.18 1.44 21.38
N LEU A 179 -5.77 0.26 21.62
CA LEU A 179 -6.87 -0.26 20.81
C LEU A 179 -8.08 0.69 20.88
N GLY A 180 -8.46 1.14 22.08
CA GLY A 180 -9.57 2.08 22.27
C GLY A 180 -9.30 3.43 21.60
N VAL A 181 -8.08 3.96 21.75
CA VAL A 181 -7.65 5.21 21.08
C VAL A 181 -7.74 5.06 19.56
N ALA A 182 -7.21 3.97 19.00
CA ALA A 182 -7.25 3.72 17.56
C ALA A 182 -8.70 3.59 17.05
N LEU A 183 -9.57 2.87 17.76
CA LEU A 183 -10.98 2.69 17.42
C LEU A 183 -11.77 4.00 17.38
N ILE A 184 -11.37 5.02 18.15
CA ILE A 184 -12.03 6.33 18.17
C ILE A 184 -11.42 7.25 17.11
N ILE A 185 -10.08 7.34 17.04
CA ILE A 185 -9.39 8.26 16.14
C ILE A 185 -9.60 7.85 14.68
N MET A 186 -9.56 6.56 14.37
CA MET A 186 -9.55 6.06 12.99
C MET A 186 -10.82 6.41 12.20
N PRO A 187 -12.06 6.20 12.70
CA PRO A 187 -13.26 6.66 12.00
C PRO A 187 -13.32 8.18 11.82
N MET A 188 -12.86 8.95 12.81
CA MET A 188 -12.85 10.41 12.74
C MET A 188 -11.85 10.90 11.69
N ALA A 189 -10.64 10.34 11.70
CA ALA A 189 -9.57 10.68 10.77
C ALA A 189 -9.95 10.34 9.32
N THR A 190 -10.53 9.17 9.09
CA THR A 190 -10.92 8.71 7.75
C THR A 190 -12.05 9.55 7.15
N ARG A 191 -13.08 9.89 7.94
CA ARG A 191 -14.10 10.86 7.51
C ARG A 191 -13.48 12.21 7.15
N MET A 192 -12.56 12.68 7.98
CA MET A 192 -11.85 13.93 7.71
C MET A 192 -11.02 13.86 6.43
N VAL A 193 -10.43 12.72 6.08
CA VAL A 193 -9.75 12.52 4.79
C VAL A 193 -10.74 12.53 3.62
N VAL A 194 -11.77 11.68 3.68
CA VAL A 194 -12.74 11.48 2.58
C VAL A 194 -13.50 12.78 2.29
N ASP A 195 -14.10 13.41 3.31
CA ASP A 195 -14.89 14.62 3.14
C ASP A 195 -14.07 15.78 2.56
N ASN A 196 -12.84 15.97 3.07
CA ASN A 196 -12.00 17.07 2.60
C ASN A 196 -11.32 16.77 1.25
N ALA A 197 -11.13 15.50 0.90
CA ALA A 197 -10.72 15.10 -0.44
C ALA A 197 -11.78 15.51 -1.47
N THR A 198 -13.07 15.23 -1.20
CA THR A 198 -14.19 15.66 -2.07
C THR A 198 -14.30 17.19 -2.15
N VAL A 199 -14.13 17.92 -1.05
CA VAL A 199 -14.14 19.39 -1.07
C VAL A 199 -13.03 19.95 -1.96
N LEU A 200 -11.82 19.38 -1.88
CA LEU A 200 -10.69 19.82 -2.71
C LEU A 200 -10.84 19.40 -4.17
N ALA A 201 -11.35 18.19 -4.43
CA ALA A 201 -11.70 17.71 -5.76
C ALA A 201 -12.64 18.71 -6.46
N ASN A 202 -13.74 19.08 -5.81
CA ASN A 202 -14.69 20.06 -6.33
C ASN A 202 -14.08 21.45 -6.53
N TYR A 203 -13.24 21.91 -5.59
CA TYR A 203 -12.62 23.23 -5.68
C TYR A 203 -11.62 23.35 -6.83
N PHE A 204 -10.77 22.33 -7.04
CA PHE A 204 -9.78 22.31 -8.12
C PHE A 204 -10.35 21.78 -9.44
N ALA A 205 -11.65 21.48 -9.49
CA ALA A 205 -12.31 20.82 -10.62
C ALA A 205 -11.59 19.51 -11.02
N MET A 206 -11.09 18.77 -10.03
CA MET A 206 -10.43 17.48 -10.20
C MET A 206 -11.37 16.35 -9.84
N SER A 207 -11.22 15.18 -10.45
CA SER A 207 -11.98 13.99 -10.07
C SER A 207 -11.50 13.40 -8.75
N GLU A 208 -12.41 12.75 -8.01
CA GLU A 208 -12.06 11.98 -6.80
C GLU A 208 -11.02 10.89 -7.09
N LEU A 209 -11.09 10.26 -8.27
CA LEU A 209 -10.05 9.35 -8.77
C LEU A 209 -8.65 10.00 -8.72
N THR A 210 -8.53 11.24 -9.21
CA THR A 210 -7.25 11.97 -9.26
C THR A 210 -6.75 12.31 -7.85
N MET A 211 -7.64 12.65 -6.91
CA MET A 211 -7.29 12.84 -5.50
C MET A 211 -6.81 11.54 -4.85
N GLY A 212 -7.47 10.42 -5.16
CA GLY A 212 -7.08 9.08 -4.72
C GLY A 212 -5.69 8.69 -5.20
N LEU A 213 -5.45 8.84 -6.50
CA LEU A 213 -4.18 8.52 -7.16
C LEU A 213 -3.00 9.33 -6.63
N THR A 214 -3.25 10.54 -6.10
CA THR A 214 -2.20 11.51 -5.73
C THR A 214 -2.10 11.70 -4.23
N VAL A 215 -2.84 12.65 -3.67
CA VAL A 215 -2.68 13.14 -2.30
C VAL A 215 -2.97 12.04 -1.30
N ILE A 216 -4.02 11.24 -1.54
CA ILE A 216 -4.37 10.14 -0.64
C ILE A 216 -3.30 9.05 -0.73
N ALA A 217 -3.00 8.54 -1.93
CA ALA A 217 -1.98 7.51 -2.12
C ALA A 217 -0.61 7.90 -1.52
N ILE A 218 -0.15 9.14 -1.73
CA ILE A 218 1.10 9.62 -1.13
C ILE A 218 1.01 9.64 0.40
N GLY A 219 -0.12 10.10 0.94
CA GLY A 219 -0.32 10.24 2.38
C GLY A 219 -0.46 8.92 3.11
N THR A 220 -1.19 7.96 2.54
CA THR A 220 -1.38 6.63 3.13
C THR A 220 -0.09 5.80 3.05
N SER A 221 0.72 5.97 2.01
CA SER A 221 1.97 5.19 1.80
C SER A 221 3.21 5.81 2.47
N LEU A 222 3.03 6.77 3.39
CA LEU A 222 4.11 7.30 4.22
C LEU A 222 4.76 6.25 5.15
N PRO A 223 4.04 5.28 5.75
CA PRO A 223 4.64 4.18 6.50
C PRO A 223 5.59 3.34 5.64
N GLU A 224 5.19 3.01 4.41
CA GLU A 224 6.02 2.31 3.41
C GLU A 224 7.28 3.11 3.09
N LEU A 225 7.18 4.43 2.99
CA LEU A 225 8.35 5.30 2.78
C LEU A 225 9.30 5.25 3.98
N ALA A 226 8.75 5.28 5.20
CA ALA A 226 9.54 5.24 6.42
C ALA A 226 10.29 3.90 6.56
N THR A 227 9.60 2.78 6.32
CA THR A 227 10.18 1.42 6.37
C THR A 227 11.23 1.23 5.27
N ALA A 228 10.95 1.64 4.03
CA ALA A 228 11.91 1.56 2.92
C ALA A 228 13.18 2.36 3.18
N ILE A 229 13.07 3.58 3.71
CA ILE A 229 14.24 4.41 4.08
C ILE A 229 14.99 3.79 5.28
N ALA A 230 14.29 3.25 6.27
CA ALA A 230 14.90 2.62 7.42
C ALA A 230 15.72 1.38 7.01
N GLY A 231 15.16 0.50 6.18
CA GLY A 231 15.85 -0.66 5.62
C GLY A 231 17.06 -0.26 4.78
N ALA A 232 16.90 0.71 3.89
CA ALA A 232 17.99 1.26 3.06
C ALA A 232 19.16 1.80 3.89
N ARG A 233 18.88 2.47 5.02
CA ARG A 233 19.92 3.02 5.91
C ARG A 233 20.66 1.94 6.70
N LYS A 234 20.01 0.82 6.98
CA LYS A 234 20.61 -0.32 7.68
C LYS A 234 21.35 -1.28 6.74
N GLY A 235 21.29 -1.05 5.43
CA GLY A 235 21.81 -1.99 4.41
C GLY A 235 20.97 -3.27 4.31
N GLU A 236 19.73 -3.20 4.77
CA GLU A 236 18.74 -4.28 4.76
C GLU A 236 17.89 -4.15 3.48
N ASP A 237 18.53 -4.41 2.33
CA ASP A 237 17.95 -4.12 1.01
C ASP A 237 16.74 -4.99 0.65
N ASP A 238 16.83 -6.29 0.95
CA ASP A 238 15.75 -7.25 0.68
C ASP A 238 14.48 -6.90 1.46
N ILE A 239 14.65 -6.31 2.64
CA ILE A 239 13.58 -5.81 3.51
C ILE A 239 12.83 -4.66 2.86
N ALA A 240 13.54 -3.63 2.42
CA ALA A 240 12.93 -2.45 1.82
C ALA A 240 12.16 -2.83 0.54
N ILE A 241 12.72 -3.73 -0.27
CA ILE A 241 12.08 -4.18 -1.51
C ILE A 241 10.92 -5.14 -1.22
N GLY A 242 11.05 -6.03 -0.24
CA GLY A 242 10.01 -6.97 0.17
C GLY A 242 8.75 -6.26 0.63
N ASN A 243 8.89 -5.22 1.47
CA ASN A 243 7.74 -4.42 1.90
C ASN A 243 7.02 -3.77 0.70
N ILE A 244 7.77 -3.20 -0.25
CA ILE A 244 7.18 -2.57 -1.45
C ILE A 244 6.42 -3.58 -2.32
N ILE A 245 6.94 -4.80 -2.49
CA ILE A 245 6.26 -5.86 -3.24
C ILE A 245 4.99 -6.30 -2.50
N GLY A 246 5.10 -6.56 -1.19
CA GLY A 246 3.98 -6.97 -0.34
C GLY A 246 2.85 -5.94 -0.37
N SER A 247 3.16 -4.67 -0.08
CA SER A 247 2.19 -3.57 -0.12
C SER A 247 1.51 -3.46 -1.49
N ASN A 248 2.24 -3.65 -2.59
CA ASN A 248 1.63 -3.60 -3.93
C ASN A 248 0.61 -4.72 -4.17
N ILE A 249 0.88 -5.92 -3.68
CA ILE A 249 -0.04 -7.05 -3.76
C ILE A 249 -1.26 -6.79 -2.87
N PHE A 250 -1.05 -6.30 -1.64
CA PHE A 250 -2.13 -5.91 -0.74
C PHE A 250 -3.03 -4.85 -1.34
N ASN A 251 -2.46 -3.81 -1.96
CA ASN A 251 -3.23 -2.74 -2.56
C ASN A 251 -4.11 -3.23 -3.72
N ILE A 252 -3.55 -4.05 -4.63
CA ILE A 252 -4.36 -4.60 -5.71
C ILE A 252 -5.41 -5.58 -5.22
N ALA A 253 -5.06 -6.48 -4.31
CA ALA A 253 -5.95 -7.57 -3.97
C ALA A 253 -6.94 -7.18 -2.85
N ILE A 254 -6.46 -6.55 -1.78
CA ILE A 254 -7.29 -6.20 -0.61
C ILE A 254 -7.86 -4.79 -0.73
N VAL A 255 -7.04 -3.78 -1.03
CA VAL A 255 -7.51 -2.38 -1.05
C VAL A 255 -8.47 -2.14 -2.21
N THR A 256 -8.36 -2.89 -3.32
CA THR A 256 -9.38 -2.89 -4.39
C THR A 256 -10.54 -3.86 -4.10
N GLY A 257 -10.24 -5.05 -3.54
CA GLY A 257 -11.24 -6.10 -3.32
C GLY A 257 -12.25 -5.81 -2.21
N LEU A 258 -11.87 -5.12 -1.13
CA LEU A 258 -12.79 -4.75 -0.05
C LEU A 258 -13.85 -3.73 -0.49
N PRO A 259 -13.49 -2.61 -1.17
CA PRO A 259 -14.45 -1.70 -1.81
C PRO A 259 -15.52 -2.40 -2.63
N ALA A 260 -15.14 -3.37 -3.45
CA ALA A 260 -16.03 -4.15 -4.30
C ALA A 260 -17.14 -4.88 -3.53
N LEU A 261 -16.86 -5.29 -2.28
CA LEU A 261 -17.85 -5.93 -1.40
C LEU A 261 -18.73 -4.95 -0.62
N ILE A 262 -18.32 -3.68 -0.55
CA ILE A 262 -19.00 -2.67 0.27
C ILE A 262 -19.91 -1.82 -0.60
N SER A 263 -19.39 -1.32 -1.72
CA SER A 263 -20.10 -0.46 -2.65
C SER A 263 -19.71 -0.87 -4.07
N PRO A 264 -20.24 -1.99 -4.58
CA PRO A 264 -20.05 -2.35 -5.98
C PRO A 264 -20.65 -1.27 -6.88
N GLY A 265 -20.02 -1.03 -8.03
CA GLY A 265 -20.53 -0.05 -8.98
C GLY A 265 -19.55 0.34 -10.06
N PRO A 266 -20.01 1.17 -11.01
CA PRO A 266 -19.15 1.70 -12.05
C PRO A 266 -18.13 2.66 -11.46
N PHE A 267 -16.94 2.67 -12.07
CA PHE A 267 -15.89 3.64 -11.76
C PHE A 267 -15.42 4.32 -13.04
N ASN A 268 -14.62 5.38 -12.89
CA ASN A 268 -14.12 6.16 -13.99
C ASN A 268 -13.23 5.30 -14.92
N PRO A 269 -13.56 5.17 -16.22
CA PRO A 269 -12.80 4.33 -17.15
C PRO A 269 -11.32 4.72 -17.32
N LEU A 270 -10.94 5.95 -16.94
CA LEU A 270 -9.53 6.37 -16.90
C LEU A 270 -8.72 5.59 -15.88
N ALA A 271 -9.34 5.11 -14.80
CA ALA A 271 -8.66 4.29 -13.79
C ALA A 271 -8.04 3.03 -14.44
N PHE A 272 -8.76 2.35 -15.32
CA PHE A 272 -8.24 1.19 -16.05
C PHE A 272 -7.38 1.59 -17.26
N SER A 273 -7.93 2.41 -18.17
CA SER A 273 -7.30 2.69 -19.47
C SER A 273 -6.01 3.51 -19.39
N ARG A 274 -5.90 4.43 -18.42
CA ARG A 274 -4.73 5.30 -18.21
C ARG A 274 -3.90 4.82 -17.03
N ASP A 275 -4.50 4.73 -15.85
CA ASP A 275 -3.75 4.65 -14.59
C ASP A 275 -3.29 3.22 -14.28
N TYR A 276 -4.14 2.22 -14.50
CA TYR A 276 -3.78 0.81 -14.35
C TYR A 276 -2.70 0.38 -15.34
N GLY A 277 -2.77 0.86 -16.59
CA GLY A 277 -1.73 0.66 -17.60
C GLY A 277 -0.38 1.19 -17.15
N VAL A 278 -0.34 2.40 -16.58
CA VAL A 278 0.89 2.96 -15.99
C VAL A 278 1.38 2.10 -14.82
N MET A 279 0.50 1.71 -13.91
CA MET A 279 0.85 0.87 -12.76
C MET A 279 1.47 -0.47 -13.20
N LEU A 280 0.88 -1.15 -14.19
CA LEU A 280 1.44 -2.39 -14.75
C LEU A 280 2.79 -2.14 -15.42
N LEU A 281 2.93 -1.08 -16.22
CA LEU A 281 4.18 -0.73 -16.86
C LEU A 281 5.30 -0.54 -15.84
N VAL A 282 5.06 0.24 -14.78
CA VAL A 282 6.08 0.52 -13.76
C VAL A 282 6.39 -0.72 -12.92
N SER A 283 5.40 -1.57 -12.66
CA SER A 283 5.57 -2.88 -12.02
C SER A 283 6.47 -3.81 -12.84
N VAL A 284 6.28 -3.85 -14.16
CA VAL A 284 7.14 -4.62 -15.08
C VAL A 284 8.55 -4.04 -15.12
N ILE A 285 8.69 -2.71 -15.21
CA ILE A 285 10.01 -2.04 -15.17
C ILE A 285 10.74 -2.40 -13.87
N PHE A 286 10.06 -2.31 -12.73
CA PHE A 286 10.60 -2.66 -11.43
C PHE A 286 11.05 -4.14 -11.38
N ALA A 287 10.21 -5.06 -11.82
CA ALA A 287 10.57 -6.49 -11.85
C ALA A 287 11.79 -6.75 -12.77
N LEU A 288 11.85 -6.10 -13.94
CA LEU A 288 12.99 -6.19 -14.85
C LEU A 288 14.28 -5.62 -14.22
N LEU A 289 14.20 -4.53 -13.45
CA LEU A 289 15.35 -3.98 -12.75
C LEU A 289 15.89 -4.96 -11.71
N CYS A 290 15.00 -5.66 -10.98
CA CYS A 290 15.37 -6.69 -10.01
C CYS A 290 15.95 -7.96 -10.66
N TRP A 291 15.46 -8.36 -11.84
CA TRP A 291 15.94 -9.56 -12.55
C TRP A 291 17.24 -9.36 -13.36
N ARG A 292 17.72 -8.12 -13.53
CA ARG A 292 18.99 -7.88 -14.24
C ARG A 292 20.14 -8.62 -13.58
N ARG A 293 21.13 -9.07 -14.38
CA ARG A 293 22.31 -9.84 -13.94
C ARG A 293 23.08 -9.26 -12.74
N LYS A 294 23.08 -7.93 -12.57
CA LYS A 294 23.74 -7.25 -11.44
C LYS A 294 22.88 -7.18 -10.18
N GLN A 295 21.57 -7.42 -10.31
CA GLN A 295 20.57 -7.45 -9.24
C GLN A 295 20.63 -6.26 -8.30
N GLN A 296 21.06 -5.12 -8.84
CA GLN A 296 21.32 -3.91 -8.10
C GLN A 296 20.50 -2.77 -8.70
N ILE A 297 19.62 -2.19 -7.87
CA ILE A 297 18.94 -0.94 -8.18
C ILE A 297 19.88 0.18 -7.75
N GLY A 298 20.65 0.68 -8.71
CA GLY A 298 21.56 1.80 -8.48
C GLY A 298 20.85 3.15 -8.42
N LYS A 299 21.58 4.18 -8.02
CA LYS A 299 21.09 5.58 -7.97
C LYS A 299 20.52 6.08 -9.29
N SER A 300 21.04 5.61 -10.43
CA SER A 300 20.50 5.96 -11.76
C SER A 300 19.11 5.38 -12.00
N ALA A 301 18.85 4.17 -11.54
CA ALA A 301 17.51 3.58 -11.58
C ALA A 301 16.58 4.34 -10.63
N GLY A 302 17.06 4.72 -9.44
CA GLY A 302 16.32 5.59 -8.52
C GLY A 302 15.92 6.93 -9.15
N ALA A 303 16.86 7.61 -9.81
CA ALA A 303 16.60 8.86 -10.53
C ALA A 303 15.57 8.68 -11.65
N LEU A 304 15.63 7.56 -12.38
CA LEU A 304 14.67 7.25 -13.44
C LEU A 304 13.26 6.99 -12.88
N LEU A 305 13.15 6.24 -11.78
CA LEU A 305 11.87 5.96 -11.13
C LEU A 305 11.24 7.24 -10.56
N THR A 306 12.01 8.03 -9.80
CA THR A 306 11.52 9.31 -9.25
C THR A 306 11.24 10.34 -10.34
N GLY A 307 12.03 10.39 -11.40
CA GLY A 307 11.73 11.21 -12.58
C GLY A 307 10.45 10.76 -13.27
N GLY A 308 10.24 9.45 -13.38
CA GLY A 308 8.98 8.86 -13.86
C GLY A 308 7.78 9.26 -13.01
N PHE A 309 7.92 9.32 -11.69
CA PHE A 309 6.87 9.81 -10.79
C PHE A 309 6.48 11.26 -11.11
N ILE A 310 7.47 12.14 -11.29
CA ILE A 310 7.23 13.56 -11.61
C ILE A 310 6.52 13.69 -12.96
N VAL A 311 6.95 12.91 -13.97
CA VAL A 311 6.31 12.90 -15.29
C VAL A 311 4.88 12.37 -15.21
N TRP A 312 4.64 11.29 -14.48
CA TRP A 312 3.30 10.74 -14.28
C TRP A 312 2.39 11.73 -13.56
N MET A 313 2.86 12.39 -12.50
CA MET A 313 2.13 13.47 -11.84
C MET A 313 1.79 14.59 -12.83
N ALA A 314 2.77 15.10 -13.58
CA ALA A 314 2.53 16.16 -14.57
C ALA A 314 1.50 15.72 -15.64
N MET A 315 1.62 14.49 -16.14
CA MET A 315 0.67 13.88 -17.07
C MET A 315 -0.73 13.84 -16.46
N LEU A 316 -0.85 13.38 -15.23
CA LEU A 316 -2.11 13.22 -14.53
C LEU A 316 -2.80 14.57 -14.29
N TYR A 317 -2.10 15.63 -13.88
CA TYR A 317 -2.71 16.96 -13.74
C TYR A 317 -3.02 17.64 -15.08
N TRP A 318 -2.30 17.32 -16.16
CA TRP A 318 -2.55 17.91 -17.48
C TRP A 318 -3.67 17.21 -18.25
N LEU A 319 -3.73 15.87 -18.18
CA LEU A 319 -4.70 15.04 -18.91
C LEU A 319 -5.96 14.71 -18.11
N SER A 320 -6.01 15.04 -16.82
CA SER A 320 -7.25 14.86 -16.08
C SER A 320 -8.29 15.85 -16.60
N PRO A 321 -9.46 15.38 -17.05
CA PRO A 321 -10.52 16.29 -17.44
C PRO A 321 -10.88 17.15 -16.23
N LEU A 322 -10.70 18.46 -16.36
CA LEU A 322 -11.28 19.41 -15.42
C LEU A 322 -12.79 19.16 -15.41
N LEU A 323 -13.39 18.97 -14.23
CA LEU A 323 -14.84 18.83 -14.07
C LEU A 323 -15.51 19.98 -14.83
N SER A 324 -16.09 19.65 -15.99
CA SER A 324 -16.82 20.61 -16.79
C SER A 324 -18.23 20.73 -16.21
N GLY A 325 -18.42 21.77 -15.40
CA GLY A 325 -19.71 22.44 -15.12
C GLY A 325 -20.84 21.58 -14.59
#